data_AF-A0A9D0AUP7-F1
#
_entry.id   AF-A0A9D0AUP7-F1
#
_cell.length_a   1.000
_cell.length_b   1.000
_cell.length_c   1.000
_cell.angle_alpha   90.00
_cell.angle_beta   90.00
_cell.angle_gamma   90.00
#
_symmetry.space_group_name_H-M   'P 1'
#
loop_
_entity.id
_entity.type
_entity.pdbx_description
1 polymer ?
#
loop_
_entity_poly.entity_id
_entity_poly.type
_entity_poly.pdbx_seq_one_letter_code
_entity_poly.pdbx_strand_id
1 'polypeptide(L)'
;MLRFLLTLMRVGFRNDPVLQLLLKLTNPPLHILYSFIPGWKNIDIAAIILMLTLKIVEWTLVKSLWGKALSLSGLIILSAANIISLMIYVFIFSIFIQVILDWVSPRDGYNPISNILYYLNEPLLRPARDWIKPLQGYGFDFSPFIVTMGLYIINILIVGFLLQAV
;
A
#
# COMPACT_ATOMS: atom_id res chain seq x y z
N MET A 1 -5.20 -4.66 0.63
CA MET A 1 -4.06 -3.75 0.88
C MET A 1 -4.51 -2.34 1.20
N LEU A 2 -5.16 -1.63 0.27
CA LEU A 2 -5.45 -0.20 0.45
C LEU A 2 -6.25 0.12 1.72
N ARG A 3 -7.34 -0.61 2.00
CA ARG A 3 -8.06 -0.50 3.28
C ARG A 3 -7.15 -0.71 4.50
N PHE A 4 -6.35 -1.77 4.49
CA PHE A 4 -5.44 -2.09 5.59
C PHE A 4 -4.48 -0.93 5.87
N LEU A 5 -3.90 -0.35 4.81
CA LEU A 5 -3.03 0.82 4.94
C LEU A 5 -3.78 2.04 5.48
N LEU A 6 -4.97 2.34 4.96
CA LEU A 6 -5.75 3.48 5.45
C LEU A 6 -6.15 3.33 6.93
N THR A 7 -6.51 2.11 7.36
CA THR A 7 -6.77 1.79 8.77
C THR A 7 -5.51 1.93 9.62
N LEU A 8 -4.36 1.45 9.13
CA LEU A 8 -3.09 1.52 9.82
C LEU A 8 -2.63 2.98 10.02
N MET A 9 -2.82 3.81 9.00
CA MET A 9 -2.45 5.23 8.98
C MET A 9 -3.47 6.13 9.66
N ARG A 10 -4.58 5.55 10.16
CA ARG A 10 -5.68 6.27 10.81
C ARG A 10 -6.25 7.41 9.97
N VAL A 11 -6.27 7.26 8.65
CA VAL A 11 -6.90 8.24 7.76
C VAL A 11 -8.38 8.29 8.12
N GLY A 12 -8.84 9.43 8.64
CA GLY A 12 -10.19 9.57 9.19
C GLY A 12 -11.25 9.35 8.13
N PHE A 13 -11.97 8.23 8.21
CA PHE A 13 -13.01 7.82 7.25
C PHE A 13 -14.28 8.68 7.23
N ARG A 14 -14.29 9.82 7.95
CA ARG A 14 -15.51 10.32 8.56
C ARG A 14 -16.46 10.98 7.54
N ASN A 15 -15.99 11.52 6.41
CA ASN A 15 -16.85 12.23 5.45
C ASN A 15 -16.52 12.07 3.94
N ASP A 16 -15.55 11.21 3.53
CA ASP A 16 -15.12 11.13 2.13
C ASP A 16 -15.88 10.08 1.29
N PRO A 17 -16.60 10.45 0.22
CA PRO A 17 -17.38 9.50 -0.60
C PRO A 17 -16.54 8.41 -1.27
N VAL A 18 -15.33 8.75 -1.72
CA VAL A 18 -14.39 7.80 -2.36
C VAL A 18 -13.97 6.72 -1.39
N LEU A 19 -13.73 7.10 -0.13
CA LEU A 19 -13.33 6.19 0.91
C LEU A 19 -14.49 5.26 1.32
N GLN A 20 -15.72 5.79 1.34
CA GLN A 20 -16.92 4.96 1.53
C GLN A 20 -17.12 3.95 0.39
N LEU A 21 -16.88 4.35 -0.87
CA LEU A 21 -16.90 3.43 -2.02
C LEU A 21 -15.87 2.31 -1.82
N LEU A 22 -14.64 2.67 -1.45
CA LEU A 22 -13.58 1.70 -1.19
C LEU A 22 -13.95 0.71 -0.09
N LEU A 23 -14.50 1.20 1.03
CA LEU A 23 -14.95 0.33 2.12
C LEU A 23 -16.09 -0.56 1.65
N LYS A 24 -17.08 -0.02 0.93
CA LYS A 24 -18.22 -0.78 0.40
C LYS A 24 -17.78 -1.89 -0.56
N LEU A 25 -16.77 -1.64 -1.39
CA LEU A 25 -16.23 -2.65 -2.31
C LEU A 25 -15.37 -3.70 -1.61
N THR A 26 -14.63 -3.31 -0.57
CA THR A 26 -13.72 -4.22 0.15
C THR A 26 -14.38 -4.97 1.30
N ASN A 27 -15.51 -4.49 1.81
CA ASN A 27 -16.24 -5.05 2.96
C ASN A 27 -16.78 -6.47 2.76
N PRO A 28 -17.41 -6.84 1.63
CA PRO A 28 -18.10 -8.13 1.50
C PRO A 28 -17.22 -9.35 1.82
N PRO A 29 -16.01 -9.51 1.25
CA PRO A 29 -15.15 -10.64 1.60
C PRO A 29 -14.63 -10.56 3.05
N LEU A 30 -14.44 -9.35 3.59
CA LEU A 30 -13.94 -9.15 4.95
C LEU A 30 -15.00 -9.47 6.02
N HIS A 31 -16.28 -9.21 5.75
CA HIS A 31 -17.35 -9.47 6.70
C HIS A 31 -17.48 -10.96 7.03
N ILE A 32 -17.26 -11.82 6.03
CA ILE A 32 -17.20 -13.28 6.21
C ILE A 32 -16.05 -13.69 7.13
N LEU A 33 -14.94 -12.97 7.10
CA LEU A 33 -13.78 -13.27 7.95
C LEU A 33 -13.93 -12.70 9.37
N TYR A 34 -14.59 -11.55 9.51
CA TYR A 34 -14.86 -10.94 10.82
C TYR A 34 -15.79 -11.78 11.70
N SER A 35 -16.58 -12.69 11.13
CA SER A 35 -17.37 -13.62 11.95
C SER A 35 -16.52 -14.67 12.67
N PHE A 36 -15.30 -14.93 12.19
CA PHE A 36 -14.39 -15.94 12.76
C PHE A 36 -13.21 -15.34 13.54
N ILE A 37 -12.81 -14.12 13.22
CA ILE A 37 -11.59 -13.51 13.74
C ILE A 37 -11.94 -12.32 14.63
N PRO A 38 -11.50 -12.30 15.91
CA PRO A 38 -11.69 -11.15 16.77
C PRO A 38 -10.91 -9.95 16.24
N GLY A 39 -11.55 -8.78 16.20
CA GLY A 39 -10.88 -7.53 15.81
C GLY A 39 -9.87 -7.08 16.87
N TRP A 40 -8.63 -6.73 16.47
CA TRP A 40 -7.59 -6.28 17.42
C TRP A 40 -7.19 -4.82 17.19
N LYS A 41 -7.57 -3.94 18.13
CA LYS A 41 -7.23 -2.51 18.19
C LYS A 41 -7.21 -1.83 16.80
N ASN A 42 -6.02 -1.56 16.26
CA ASN A 42 -5.81 -0.77 15.03
C ASN A 42 -5.31 -1.62 13.85
N ILE A 43 -5.18 -2.94 14.03
CA ILE A 43 -4.66 -3.84 13.00
C ILE A 43 -5.83 -4.68 12.48
N ASP A 44 -6.08 -4.56 11.18
CA ASP A 44 -7.13 -5.31 10.51
C ASP A 44 -6.61 -6.73 10.20
N ILE A 45 -6.65 -7.63 11.20
CA ILE A 45 -6.17 -9.02 11.08
C ILE A 45 -6.93 -9.77 9.98
N ALA A 46 -8.24 -9.55 9.87
CA ALA A 46 -9.05 -10.14 8.80
C ALA A 46 -8.55 -9.70 7.42
N ALA A 47 -8.16 -8.43 7.27
CA ALA A 47 -7.55 -7.96 6.03
C ALA A 47 -6.18 -8.60 5.76
N ILE A 48 -5.34 -8.82 6.78
CA ILE A 48 -4.06 -9.53 6.61
C ILE A 48 -4.29 -10.95 6.14
N ILE A 49 -5.19 -11.68 6.80
CA ILE A 49 -5.53 -13.07 6.45
C ILE A 49 -6.11 -13.12 5.03
N LEU A 50 -7.06 -12.24 4.70
CA LEU A 50 -7.63 -12.17 3.36
C LEU A 50 -6.54 -11.91 2.30
N MET A 51 -5.64 -10.96 2.56
CA MET A 51 -4.53 -10.66 1.63
C MET A 51 -3.61 -11.86 1.44
N LEU A 52 -3.29 -12.58 2.52
CA LEU A 52 -2.45 -13.78 2.46
C LEU A 52 -3.13 -14.90 1.67
N THR A 53 -4.39 -15.18 1.96
CA THR A 53 -5.16 -16.18 1.23
C THR A 53 -5.25 -15.86 -0.26
N LEU A 54 -5.58 -14.61 -0.61
CA LEU A 54 -5.64 -14.17 -2.01
C LEU A 54 -4.29 -14.33 -2.71
N LYS A 55 -3.18 -13.99 -2.03
CA LYS A 55 -1.84 -14.14 -2.62
C LYS A 55 -1.40 -15.58 -2.81
N ILE A 56 -1.74 -16.46 -1.87
CA ILE A 56 -1.48 -17.90 -2.03
C ILE A 56 -2.27 -18.43 -3.23
N VAL A 57 -3.57 -18.12 -3.33
CA VAL A 57 -4.42 -18.56 -4.45
C VAL A 57 -3.88 -18.04 -5.79
N GLU A 58 -3.55 -16.74 -5.86
CA GLU A 58 -2.95 -16.13 -7.05
C GLU A 58 -1.68 -16.88 -7.49
N TRP A 59 -0.74 -17.12 -6.58
CA TRP A 59 0.51 -17.79 -6.91
C TRP A 59 0.34 -19.27 -7.25
N THR A 60 -0.56 -19.98 -6.57
CA THR A 60 -0.87 -21.37 -6.90
C THR A 60 -1.46 -21.46 -8.31
N LEU A 61 -2.41 -20.60 -8.66
CA LEU A 61 -2.99 -20.56 -10.01
C LEU A 61 -1.94 -20.24 -11.06
N VAL A 62 -1.14 -19.19 -10.84
CA VAL A 62 -0.07 -18.82 -11.78
C VAL A 62 0.89 -19.99 -11.96
N LYS A 63 1.47 -20.55 -10.89
CA LYS A 63 2.50 -21.61 -11.01
C LYS A 63 1.95 -22.91 -11.60
N SER A 64 0.68 -23.22 -11.36
CA SER A 64 0.00 -24.35 -11.99
C SER A 64 -0.03 -24.22 -13.52
N LEU A 65 -0.22 -23.03 -14.07
CA LEU A 65 -0.15 -22.80 -15.53
C LEU A 65 1.24 -23.06 -16.12
N TRP A 66 2.29 -22.90 -15.32
CA TRP A 66 3.68 -23.20 -15.72
C TRP A 66 4.10 -24.64 -15.42
N GLY A 67 3.16 -25.50 -14.98
CA GLY A 67 3.44 -26.90 -14.62
C GLY A 67 4.36 -27.05 -13.39
N LYS A 68 4.52 -26.01 -12.57
CA LYS A 68 5.36 -26.04 -11.37
C LYS A 68 4.49 -26.11 -10.12
N ALA A 69 4.72 -27.11 -9.27
CA ALA A 69 4.17 -27.16 -7.92
C ALA A 69 5.20 -26.56 -6.95
N LEU A 70 4.80 -25.54 -6.19
CA LEU A 70 5.61 -25.01 -5.10
C LEU A 70 5.30 -25.78 -3.81
N SER A 71 6.32 -25.92 -2.97
CA SER A 71 6.13 -26.38 -1.60
C SER A 71 5.27 -25.39 -0.81
N LEU A 72 4.59 -25.87 0.23
CA LEU A 72 3.77 -25.01 1.10
C LEU A 72 4.60 -23.88 1.74
N SER A 73 5.84 -24.18 2.15
CA SER A 73 6.77 -23.20 2.68
C SER A 73 7.14 -22.13 1.65
N GLY A 74 7.41 -22.54 0.41
CA GLY A 74 7.70 -21.63 -0.70
C GLY A 74 6.52 -20.70 -1.00
N LEU A 75 5.28 -21.22 -0.99
CA LEU A 75 4.08 -20.41 -1.19
C LEU A 75 3.89 -19.37 -0.09
N ILE A 76 4.15 -19.71 1.16
CA ILE A 76 4.01 -18.77 2.29
C ILE A 76 5.05 -17.65 2.19
N ILE A 77 6.33 -17.99 1.98
CA ILE A 77 7.41 -17.01 1.85
C ILE A 77 7.15 -16.10 0.64
N LEU A 78 6.81 -16.69 -0.50
CA LEU A 78 6.51 -15.98 -1.74
C LEU A 78 5.32 -15.03 -1.55
N SER A 79 4.24 -15.49 -0.91
CA SER A 79 3.05 -14.67 -0.67
C SER A 79 3.36 -13.51 0.28
N ALA A 80 4.11 -13.75 1.36
CA ALA A 80 4.53 -12.70 2.28
C ALA A 80 5.42 -11.64 1.59
N ALA A 81 6.41 -12.08 0.82
CA ALA A 81 7.29 -11.20 0.04
C ALA A 81 6.48 -10.33 -0.94
N ASN A 82 5.48 -10.92 -1.61
CA ASN A 82 4.62 -10.19 -2.53
C ASN A 82 3.64 -9.23 -1.84
N ILE A 83 3.18 -9.52 -0.63
CA ILE A 83 2.37 -8.57 0.16
C ILE A 83 3.21 -7.33 0.50
N ILE A 84 4.46 -7.54 0.93
CA ILE A 84 5.39 -6.43 1.20
C ILE A 84 5.65 -5.64 -0.08
N SER A 85 5.91 -6.32 -1.19
CA SER A 85 6.12 -5.68 -2.49
C SER A 85 4.91 -4.86 -2.92
N LEU A 86 3.72 -5.43 -2.82
CA LEU A 86 2.46 -4.76 -3.13
C LEU A 86 2.26 -3.51 -2.26
N MET A 87 2.58 -3.59 -0.97
CA MET A 87 2.51 -2.44 -0.08
C MET A 87 3.44 -1.31 -0.54
N ILE A 88 4.68 -1.65 -0.88
CA ILE A 88 5.66 -0.67 -1.36
C ILE A 88 5.19 -0.04 -2.67
N TYR A 89 4.73 -0.85 -3.64
CA TYR A 89 4.21 -0.32 -4.90
C TYR A 89 2.98 0.55 -4.70
N VAL A 90 2.07 0.21 -3.78
CA VAL A 90 0.93 1.07 -3.44
C VAL A 90 1.40 2.46 -3.00
N PHE A 91 2.43 2.54 -2.15
CA PHE A 91 3.02 3.84 -1.76
C PHE A 91 3.70 4.56 -2.92
N ILE A 92 4.43 3.84 -3.77
CA ILE A 92 5.10 4.45 -4.94
C ILE A 92 4.05 5.07 -5.87
N PHE A 93 3.02 4.31 -6.23
CA PHE A 93 1.95 4.79 -7.10
C PHE A 93 1.11 5.89 -6.44
N SER A 94 0.80 5.78 -5.15
CA SER A 94 0.05 6.83 -4.45
C SER A 94 0.81 8.16 -4.41
N ILE A 95 2.14 8.12 -4.27
CA ILE A 95 2.99 9.32 -4.34
C ILE A 95 2.99 9.91 -5.75
N PHE A 96 3.13 9.07 -6.79
CA PHE A 96 3.04 9.55 -8.17
C PHE A 96 1.68 10.19 -8.49
N ILE A 97 0.58 9.55 -8.09
CA ILE A 97 -0.77 10.09 -8.27
C ILE A 97 -0.91 11.43 -7.55
N GLN A 98 -0.38 11.54 -6.33
CA GLN A 98 -0.40 12.81 -5.58
C GLN A 98 0.31 13.92 -6.35
N VAL A 99 1.52 13.68 -6.85
CA VAL A 99 2.29 14.67 -7.63
C VAL A 99 1.54 15.08 -8.90
N ILE A 100 0.95 14.11 -9.62
CA ILE A 100 0.15 14.40 -10.82
C ILE A 100 -1.07 15.25 -10.46
N LEU A 101 -1.78 14.92 -9.38
CA LEU A 101 -2.93 15.68 -8.93
C LEU A 101 -2.55 17.09 -8.46
N ASP A 102 -1.41 17.28 -7.83
CA ASP A 102 -0.91 18.59 -7.40
C ASP A 102 -0.59 19.51 -8.61
N TRP A 103 -0.24 18.93 -9.77
CA TRP A 103 -0.04 19.69 -11.01
C TRP A 103 -1.33 20.02 -11.76
N VAL A 104 -2.31 19.10 -11.72
CA VAL A 104 -3.56 19.22 -12.49
C VAL A 104 -4.66 19.95 -11.71
N SER A 105 -4.65 19.86 -10.37
CA SER A 105 -5.73 20.41 -9.55
C SER A 105 -5.66 21.94 -9.48
N PRO A 106 -6.77 22.65 -9.72
CA PRO A 106 -6.86 24.09 -9.48
C PRO A 106 -6.60 24.40 -8.00
N ARG A 107 -5.85 25.47 -7.72
CA ARG A 107 -5.48 25.88 -6.35
C ARG A 107 -6.67 26.08 -5.40
N ASP A 108 -7.86 26.37 -5.94
CA ASP A 108 -9.06 26.71 -5.16
C ASP A 108 -10.08 25.55 -5.06
N GLY A 109 -9.78 24.39 -5.63
CA GLY A 109 -10.68 23.23 -5.66
C GLY A 109 -10.38 22.18 -4.59
N TYR A 110 -11.36 21.85 -3.75
CA TYR A 110 -11.26 20.68 -2.86
C TYR A 110 -11.34 19.38 -3.67
N ASN A 111 -10.28 18.57 -3.63
CA ASN A 111 -10.26 17.23 -4.21
C ASN A 111 -10.17 16.17 -3.09
N PRO A 112 -11.22 15.36 -2.85
CA PRO A 112 -11.20 14.32 -1.81
C PRO A 112 -10.04 13.32 -1.96
N ILE A 113 -9.63 13.02 -3.20
CA ILE A 113 -8.57 12.05 -3.48
C ILE A 113 -7.21 12.61 -3.07
N SER A 114 -6.93 13.89 -3.33
CA SER A 114 -5.65 14.49 -2.94
C SER A 114 -5.47 14.51 -1.42
N ASN A 115 -6.54 14.75 -0.67
CA ASN A 115 -6.53 14.71 0.80
C ASN A 115 -6.21 13.31 1.34
N ILE A 116 -6.82 12.27 0.77
CA ILE A 116 -6.53 10.87 1.14
C ILE A 116 -5.07 10.52 0.86
N LEU A 117 -4.57 10.88 -0.33
CA LEU A 117 -3.19 10.62 -0.72
C LEU A 117 -2.20 11.38 0.17
N TYR A 118 -2.51 12.63 0.52
CA TYR A 118 -1.71 13.41 1.46
C TYR A 118 -1.54 12.67 2.79
N TYR A 119 -2.63 12.26 3.43
CA TYR A 119 -2.55 11.55 4.72
C TYR A 119 -1.91 10.16 4.60
N LEU A 120 -2.16 9.45 3.50
CA LEU A 120 -1.56 8.14 3.26
C LEU A 120 -0.03 8.26 3.12
N ASN A 121 0.44 9.28 2.40
CA ASN A 121 1.85 9.43 2.05
C ASN A 121 2.64 10.27 3.07
N GLU A 122 1.99 11.04 3.94
CA GLU A 122 2.65 11.98 4.87
C GLU A 122 3.74 11.30 5.72
N PRO A 123 3.55 10.10 6.30
CA PRO A 123 4.59 9.53 7.15
C PRO A 123 5.86 9.10 6.42
N LEU A 124 5.79 8.97 5.09
CA LEU A 124 6.96 8.72 4.23
C LEU A 124 7.53 10.04 3.69
N LEU A 125 6.66 10.95 3.24
CA LEU A 125 7.06 12.21 2.62
C LEU A 125 7.56 13.25 3.63
N ARG A 126 6.99 13.34 4.82
CA ARG A 126 7.35 14.36 5.82
C ARG A 126 8.80 14.23 6.32
N PRO A 127 9.28 13.03 6.73
CA PRO A 127 10.69 12.87 7.10
C PRO A 127 11.63 13.25 5.95
N ALA A 128 11.28 12.87 4.72
CA ALA A 128 12.08 13.21 3.55
C ALA A 128 12.08 14.73 3.29
N ARG A 129 10.93 15.40 3.41
CA ARG A 129 10.82 16.88 3.32
C ARG A 129 11.68 17.54 4.36
N ASP A 130 11.59 17.10 5.62
CA ASP A 130 12.36 17.66 6.72
C ASP A 130 13.87 17.50 6.50
N TRP A 131 14.30 16.39 5.90
CA TRP A 131 15.71 16.16 5.57
C TRP A 131 16.22 17.03 4.41
N ILE A 132 15.40 17.27 3.38
CA ILE A 132 15.81 18.06 2.21
C ILE A 132 15.45 19.54 2.29
N LYS A 133 14.73 19.99 3.31
CA LYS A 133 14.38 21.41 3.56
C LYS A 133 15.56 22.38 3.38
N PRO A 134 16.79 22.09 3.84
CA PRO A 134 17.94 22.97 3.61
C PRO A 134 18.28 23.18 2.12
N LEU A 135 17.86 22.27 1.24
CA LEU A 135 18.12 22.26 -0.21
C LEU A 135 16.90 22.75 -1.03
N GLN A 136 15.72 22.91 -0.41
CA GLN A 136 14.47 23.32 -1.09
C GLN A 136 14.38 24.84 -1.38
N GLY A 137 15.50 25.48 -1.74
CA GLY A 137 15.57 26.92 -2.02
C GLY A 137 14.75 27.40 -3.23
N TYR A 138 14.26 26.49 -4.06
CA TYR A 138 13.61 26.80 -5.36
C TYR A 138 12.08 26.56 -5.39
N GLY A 139 11.46 26.21 -4.27
CA GLY A 139 10.00 26.04 -4.20
C GLY A 139 9.44 24.78 -4.86
N PHE A 140 10.29 23.82 -5.26
CA PHE A 140 9.89 22.52 -5.80
C PHE A 140 10.16 21.40 -4.78
N ASP A 141 9.14 20.59 -4.47
CA ASP A 141 9.25 19.46 -3.55
C ASP A 141 9.83 18.22 -4.26
N PHE A 142 11.12 17.96 -4.06
CA PHE A 142 11.80 16.75 -4.56
C PHE A 142 11.62 15.52 -3.66
N SER A 143 10.97 15.64 -2.50
CA SER A 143 10.78 14.51 -1.58
C SER A 143 10.05 13.32 -2.19
N PRO A 144 9.00 13.50 -3.02
CA PRO A 144 8.35 12.39 -3.72
C PRO A 144 9.33 11.50 -4.51
N PHE A 145 10.26 12.12 -5.24
CA PHE A 145 11.26 11.40 -6.02
C PHE A 145 12.21 10.59 -5.14
N ILE A 146 12.74 11.21 -4.08
CA ILE A 146 13.67 10.56 -3.16
C ILE A 146 12.99 9.39 -2.44
N VAL A 147 11.77 9.59 -1.96
CA VAL A 147 11.00 8.55 -1.26
C VAL A 147 10.67 7.39 -2.19
N THR A 148 10.16 7.66 -3.39
CA THR A 148 9.84 6.60 -4.36
C THR A 148 11.07 5.80 -4.77
N MET A 149 12.21 6.47 -4.97
CA MET A 149 13.48 5.81 -5.26
C MET A 149 13.95 4.93 -4.09
N GLY A 150 13.91 5.45 -2.87
CA GLY A 150 14.26 4.70 -1.66
C GLY A 150 13.36 3.48 -1.46
N LEU A 151 12.04 3.64 -1.62
CA LEU A 151 11.07 2.56 -1.58
C LEU A 151 11.37 1.50 -2.64
N TYR A 152 11.69 1.89 -3.87
CA TYR A 152 12.02 0.94 -4.94
C TYR A 152 13.29 0.14 -4.62
N ILE A 153 14.33 0.79 -4.10
CA ILE A 153 15.56 0.12 -3.65
C ILE A 153 15.25 -0.86 -2.51
N ILE A 154 14.47 -0.44 -1.50
CA ILE A 154 14.02 -1.30 -0.40
C ILE A 154 13.27 -2.52 -0.93
N ASN A 155 12.39 -2.33 -1.93
CA ASN A 155 11.67 -3.43 -2.56
C ASN A 155 12.63 -4.43 -3.20
N ILE A 156 13.62 -3.97 -3.99
CA ILE A 156 14.61 -4.87 -4.60
C ILE A 156 15.40 -5.62 -3.53
N LEU A 157 15.89 -4.92 -2.50
CA LEU A 157 16.72 -5.53 -1.47
C LEU A 157 15.95 -6.56 -0.64
N ILE A 158 14.76 -6.21 -0.15
CA ILE A 158 13.97 -7.09 0.74
C ILE A 158 13.28 -8.18 -0.07
N VAL A 159 12.49 -7.80 -1.08
CA VAL A 159 11.67 -8.76 -1.83
C VAL A 159 12.57 -9.60 -2.74
N GLY A 160 13.55 -9.00 -3.40
CA GLY A 160 14.50 -9.74 -4.21
C GLY A 160 15.26 -10.79 -3.40
N PHE A 161 15.69 -10.47 -2.18
CA PHE A 161 16.32 -11.44 -1.29
C PHE A 161 15.36 -12.57 -0.88
N LEU A 162 14.12 -12.23 -0.48
CA LEU A 162 13.12 -13.23 -0.09
C LEU A 162 12.71 -14.15 -1.25
N LEU A 163 12.67 -13.64 -2.48
CA LEU A 163 12.34 -14.43 -3.67
C LEU A 163 13.46 -15.39 -4.06
N GLN A 164 14.73 -15.04 -3.81
CA GLN A 164 15.86 -15.95 -4.08
C GLN A 164 15.92 -17.12 -3.09
N ALA A 165 15.27 -17.00 -1.93
CA ALA A 165 15.24 -18.02 -0.89
C ALA A 165 14.20 -19.15 -1.13
N VAL A 166 13.42 -19.08 -2.22
CA VAL A 166 12.32 -20.00 -2.57
C VAL A 166 12.56 -20.67 -3.91
#